data_AF-A0A8S1PP80-F1
#
_entry.id   AF-A0A8S1PP80-F1
#
_cell.length_a   1.000
_cell.length_b   1.000
_cell.length_c   1.000
_cell.angle_alpha   90.00
_cell.angle_beta   90.00
_cell.angle_gamma   90.00
#
_symmetry.space_group_name_H-M   'P 1'
#
loop_
_entity.id
_entity.type
_entity.pdbx_description
1 polymer ?
#
loop_
_entity_poly.entity_id
_entity_poly.type
_entity_poly.pdbx_seq_one_letter_code
_entity_poly.pdbx_strand_id
1 'polypeptide(L)'
;MNVQINYLHQRAQTETKSQGLTQSFENLDSSSLKEDLNKSIELGRKKRKQLTFENPEFQIKQDIEDEKQNIKVQTLIRRGLADALKIQDLLKLKITAKDTNNPIQSLFRWFMLILYKENPELYNWTEFRKQVLEKNNGQDLRNRLGYQSVIHITAIEGEKTRYLLNLRKKIIEQNSKPEEVQYVLVKIFDIIEIVYKIHEHARKINQLVDDLLKQENIIKQYINEIEKVNQNIQEAKSNLKKIGKQVFE
;
A
#
# COMPACT_ATOMS: atom_id res chain seq x y z
N MET A 1 11.35 15.29 -39.02
CA MET A 1 10.88 15.11 -37.63
C MET A 1 11.60 13.90 -37.04
N ASN A 2 12.59 14.14 -36.18
CA ASN A 2 13.50 13.14 -35.59
C ASN A 2 13.12 12.86 -34.12
N VAL A 3 12.23 11.90 -33.88
CA VAL A 3 11.74 11.59 -32.51
C VAL A 3 12.24 10.25 -31.97
N GLN A 4 12.96 9.44 -32.76
CA GLN A 4 13.36 8.08 -32.32
C GLN A 4 14.72 7.97 -31.61
N ILE A 5 15.60 8.97 -31.66
CA ILE A 5 16.97 8.83 -31.12
C ILE A 5 17.05 9.17 -29.62
N ASN A 6 16.20 10.05 -29.09
CA ASN A 6 16.25 10.45 -27.68
C ASN A 6 15.75 9.37 -26.70
N TYR A 7 14.88 8.46 -27.14
CA TYR A 7 14.33 7.41 -26.27
C TYR A 7 15.33 6.28 -26.01
N LEU A 8 16.18 5.97 -26.99
CA LEU A 8 17.23 4.95 -26.85
C LEU A 8 18.40 5.43 -25.98
N HIS A 9 18.75 6.72 -26.07
CA HIS A 9 19.81 7.29 -25.23
C HIS A 9 19.43 7.38 -23.74
N GLN A 10 18.14 7.65 -23.42
CA GLN A 10 17.66 7.63 -22.03
C GLN A 10 17.66 6.23 -21.43
N ARG A 11 17.39 5.19 -22.23
CA ARG A 11 17.40 3.78 -21.78
C ARG A 11 18.81 3.27 -21.50
N ALA A 12 19.76 3.60 -22.37
CA ALA A 12 21.17 3.26 -22.17
C ALA A 12 21.76 3.89 -20.89
N GLN A 13 21.40 5.14 -20.58
CA GLN A 13 21.84 5.82 -19.35
C GLN A 13 21.17 5.30 -18.06
N THR A 14 19.98 4.71 -18.15
CA THR A 14 19.34 4.04 -17.00
C THR A 14 19.96 2.66 -16.75
N GLU A 15 20.35 1.95 -17.81
CA GLU A 15 21.00 0.65 -17.70
C GLU A 15 22.45 0.75 -17.19
N THR A 16 23.22 1.77 -17.58
CA THR A 16 24.58 1.99 -17.02
C THR A 16 24.54 2.36 -15.53
N LYS A 17 23.50 3.08 -15.07
CA LYS A 17 23.32 3.37 -13.64
C LYS A 17 22.87 2.15 -12.82
N SER A 18 22.22 1.16 -13.43
CA SER A 18 21.85 -0.08 -12.74
C SER A 18 23.03 -1.04 -12.51
N GLN A 19 24.09 -0.95 -13.32
CA GLN A 19 25.29 -1.79 -13.16
C GLN A 19 26.25 -1.27 -12.09
N GLY A 20 26.21 0.02 -11.76
CA GLY A 20 26.96 0.59 -10.62
C GLY A 20 26.32 0.36 -9.25
N LEU A 21 25.10 -0.20 -9.19
CA LEU A 21 24.34 -0.41 -7.96
C LEU A 21 24.54 -1.80 -7.33
N THR A 22 25.17 -2.74 -8.02
CA THR A 22 25.31 -4.12 -7.53
C THR A 22 26.53 -4.35 -6.63
N GLN A 23 27.40 -3.36 -6.43
CA GLN A 23 28.63 -3.50 -5.63
C GLN A 23 28.66 -2.75 -4.30
N SER A 24 27.54 -2.19 -3.82
CA SER A 24 27.54 -1.36 -2.60
C SER A 24 26.42 -1.67 -1.59
N PHE A 25 25.90 -2.90 -1.59
CA PHE A 25 24.83 -3.32 -0.66
C PHE A 25 25.31 -3.89 0.69
N GLU A 26 26.62 -3.99 0.94
CA GLU A 26 27.11 -4.61 2.19
C GLU A 26 27.13 -3.68 3.41
N ASN A 27 26.84 -2.37 3.28
CA ASN A 27 26.81 -1.44 4.43
C ASN A 27 25.80 -0.29 4.27
N LEU A 28 24.54 -0.60 3.96
CA LEU A 28 23.47 0.41 3.96
C LEU A 28 22.72 0.42 5.29
N ASP A 29 23.07 1.41 6.13
CA ASP A 29 22.38 1.71 7.37
C ASP A 29 20.92 2.13 7.08
N SER A 30 19.98 1.26 7.44
CA SER A 30 18.54 1.42 7.19
C SER A 30 17.94 2.70 7.80
N SER A 31 18.65 3.34 8.74
CA SER A 31 18.28 4.59 9.37
C SER A 31 18.48 5.79 8.42
N SER A 32 19.62 5.85 7.71
CA SER A 32 19.97 6.90 6.74
C SER A 32 19.03 6.92 5.54
N LEU A 33 18.67 5.76 5.00
CA LEU A 33 17.72 5.65 3.87
C LEU A 33 16.30 6.10 4.25
N LYS A 34 15.87 5.87 5.50
CA LYS A 34 14.58 6.37 6.00
C LYS A 34 14.59 7.88 6.18
N GLU A 35 15.70 8.44 6.61
CA GLU A 35 15.84 9.87 6.90
C GLU A 35 15.87 10.71 5.62
N ASP A 36 16.61 10.28 4.59
CA ASP A 36 16.65 10.95 3.28
C ASP A 36 15.32 10.84 2.53
N LEU A 37 14.63 9.71 2.68
CA LEU A 37 13.27 9.54 2.16
C LEU A 37 12.28 10.48 2.86
N ASN A 38 12.33 10.57 4.18
CA ASN A 38 11.48 11.47 4.95
C ASN A 38 11.73 12.95 4.61
N LYS A 39 13.00 13.37 4.46
CA LYS A 39 13.36 14.73 4.01
C LYS A 39 12.81 15.05 2.63
N SER A 40 12.86 14.10 1.69
CA SER A 40 12.34 14.27 0.33
C SER A 40 10.80 14.36 0.32
N ILE A 41 10.13 13.55 1.13
CA ILE A 41 8.67 13.60 1.34
C ILE A 41 8.25 14.96 1.93
N GLU A 42 9.01 15.46 2.90
CA GLU A 42 8.72 16.73 3.58
C GLU A 42 8.96 17.95 2.68
N LEU A 43 10.00 17.92 1.84
CA LEU A 43 10.27 18.95 0.83
C LEU A 43 9.15 19.00 -0.22
N GLY A 44 8.64 17.83 -0.63
CA GLY A 44 7.46 17.70 -1.49
C GLY A 44 6.21 18.31 -0.85
N ARG A 45 5.95 18.02 0.43
CA ARG A 45 4.81 18.59 1.17
C ARG A 45 4.88 20.11 1.27
N LYS A 46 6.05 20.70 1.49
CA LYS A 46 6.23 22.16 1.59
C LYS A 46 5.95 22.89 0.28
N LYS A 47 6.46 22.41 -0.85
CA LYS A 47 6.18 23.02 -2.18
C LYS A 47 4.71 22.90 -2.58
N ARG A 48 4.02 21.87 -2.12
CA ARG A 48 2.62 21.59 -2.49
C ARG A 48 1.59 22.36 -1.67
N LYS A 49 1.90 22.71 -0.41
CA LYS A 49 1.09 23.65 0.41
C LYS A 49 0.94 25.05 -0.22
N GLN A 50 1.82 25.45 -1.14
CA GLN A 50 1.70 26.71 -1.89
C GLN A 50 0.65 26.65 -3.01
N LEU A 51 0.28 25.46 -3.50
CA LEU A 51 -0.68 25.28 -4.61
C LEU A 51 -2.13 25.05 -4.13
N THR A 52 -2.33 24.84 -2.83
CA THR A 52 -3.63 24.44 -2.24
C THR A 52 -4.63 25.59 -2.08
N PHE A 53 -4.24 26.84 -2.34
CA PHE A 53 -5.09 28.01 -2.09
C PHE A 53 -6.24 28.20 -3.10
N GLU A 54 -6.26 27.48 -4.23
CA GLU A 54 -7.22 27.71 -5.33
C GLU A 54 -8.12 26.50 -5.69
N ASN A 55 -7.88 25.29 -5.16
CA ASN A 55 -8.65 24.11 -5.57
C ASN A 55 -8.76 23.03 -4.45
N PRO A 56 -9.93 22.85 -3.80
CA PRO A 56 -10.11 21.86 -2.74
C PRO A 56 -10.00 20.40 -3.23
N GLU A 57 -10.31 20.10 -4.51
CA GLU A 57 -10.13 18.76 -5.08
C GLU A 57 -8.64 18.41 -5.26
N PHE A 58 -7.80 19.43 -5.50
CA PHE A 58 -6.37 19.24 -5.69
C PHE A 58 -5.72 18.61 -4.46
N GLN A 59 -6.13 19.03 -3.26
CA GLN A 59 -5.64 18.47 -2.01
C GLN A 59 -6.00 16.98 -1.87
N ILE A 60 -7.25 16.59 -2.16
CA ILE A 60 -7.68 15.18 -2.06
C ILE A 60 -6.96 14.32 -3.10
N LYS A 61 -6.85 14.79 -4.35
CA LYS A 61 -6.10 14.10 -5.42
C LYS A 61 -4.63 13.90 -5.04
N GLN A 62 -4.03 14.90 -4.41
CA GLN A 62 -2.66 14.81 -3.93
C GLN A 62 -2.51 13.83 -2.77
N ASP A 63 -3.42 13.84 -1.80
CA ASP A 63 -3.40 12.89 -0.68
C ASP A 63 -3.53 11.44 -1.20
N ILE A 64 -4.36 11.20 -2.21
CA ILE A 64 -4.44 9.90 -2.90
C ILE A 64 -3.09 9.49 -3.48
N GLU A 65 -2.39 10.39 -4.17
CA GLU A 65 -1.07 10.08 -4.75
C GLU A 65 0.01 9.87 -3.69
N ASP A 66 0.00 10.64 -2.61
CA ASP A 66 0.91 10.43 -1.48
C ASP A 66 0.68 9.04 -0.83
N GLU A 67 -0.57 8.60 -0.67
CA GLU A 67 -0.88 7.25 -0.17
C GLU A 67 -0.48 6.13 -1.15
N LYS A 68 -0.68 6.33 -2.47
CA LYS A 68 -0.18 5.38 -3.49
C LYS A 68 1.34 5.26 -3.44
N GLN A 69 2.05 6.37 -3.22
CA GLN A 69 3.50 6.35 -3.10
C GLN A 69 3.95 5.64 -1.83
N ASN A 70 3.24 5.83 -0.71
CA ASN A 70 3.49 5.06 0.52
C ASN A 70 3.36 3.56 0.27
N ILE A 71 2.30 3.10 -0.42
CA ILE A 71 2.13 1.68 -0.78
C ILE A 71 3.31 1.15 -1.61
N LYS A 72 3.80 1.93 -2.59
CA LYS A 72 4.96 1.54 -3.41
C LYS A 72 6.21 1.38 -2.56
N VAL A 73 6.52 2.35 -1.69
CA VAL A 73 7.68 2.29 -0.78
C VAL A 73 7.57 1.08 0.14
N GLN A 74 6.43 0.89 0.79
CA GLN A 74 6.18 -0.24 1.67
C GLN A 74 6.36 -1.58 0.93
N THR A 75 5.86 -1.69 -0.30
CA THR A 75 6.02 -2.89 -1.14
C THR A 75 7.49 -3.18 -1.45
N LEU A 76 8.31 -2.16 -1.72
CA LEU A 76 9.74 -2.33 -1.96
C LEU A 76 10.49 -2.80 -0.71
N ILE A 77 10.22 -2.19 0.45
CA ILE A 77 10.80 -2.61 1.73
C ILE A 77 10.43 -4.08 2.01
N ARG A 78 9.16 -4.43 1.81
CA ARG A 78 8.67 -5.80 1.99
C ARG A 78 9.40 -6.82 1.14
N ARG A 79 9.68 -6.51 -0.14
CA ARG A 79 10.45 -7.37 -1.04
C ARG A 79 11.87 -7.56 -0.53
N GLY A 80 12.55 -6.47 -0.18
CA GLY A 80 13.91 -6.54 0.38
C GLY A 80 14.00 -7.38 1.65
N LEU A 81 13.01 -7.25 2.56
CA LEU A 81 12.92 -8.10 3.74
C LEU A 81 12.69 -9.57 3.38
N ALA A 82 11.77 -9.86 2.46
CA ALA A 82 11.46 -11.22 2.04
C ALA A 82 12.64 -11.92 1.36
N ASP A 83 13.44 -11.21 0.56
CA ASP A 83 14.61 -11.78 -0.10
C ASP A 83 15.74 -12.12 0.88
N ALA A 84 15.84 -11.40 1.99
CA ALA A 84 16.79 -11.69 3.06
C ALA A 84 16.36 -12.86 3.98
N LEU A 85 15.14 -13.37 3.85
CA LEU A 85 14.64 -14.45 4.71
C LEU A 85 15.20 -15.81 4.34
N LYS A 86 15.80 -16.48 5.33
CA LYS A 86 16.10 -17.91 5.29
C LYS A 86 14.89 -18.72 5.78
N ILE A 87 13.87 -18.87 4.94
CA ILE A 87 12.61 -19.54 5.31
C ILE A 87 12.81 -20.95 5.92
N GLN A 88 13.87 -21.66 5.50
CA GLN A 88 14.23 -22.98 6.05
C GLN A 88 14.50 -22.97 7.55
N ASP A 89 14.93 -21.85 8.14
CA ASP A 89 15.14 -21.78 9.58
C ASP A 89 13.83 -22.00 10.35
N LEU A 90 12.66 -21.73 9.76
CA LEU A 90 11.36 -22.06 10.37
C LEU A 90 11.16 -23.56 10.59
N LEU A 91 11.86 -24.45 9.88
CA LEU A 91 11.78 -25.90 10.11
C LEU A 91 12.36 -26.31 11.47
N LYS A 92 13.17 -25.45 12.09
CA LYS A 92 13.75 -25.66 13.43
C LYS A 92 12.73 -25.38 14.55
N LEU A 93 11.54 -24.88 14.22
CA LEU A 93 10.45 -24.68 15.18
C LEU A 93 10.02 -26.00 15.82
N LYS A 94 10.07 -26.06 17.15
CA LYS A 94 9.70 -27.24 17.94
C LYS A 94 8.21 -27.23 18.27
N ILE A 95 7.37 -27.33 17.24
CA ILE A 95 5.91 -27.37 17.37
C ILE A 95 5.44 -28.79 17.16
N THR A 96 4.60 -29.28 18.07
CA THR A 96 3.95 -30.59 17.92
C THR A 96 2.55 -30.40 17.34
N ALA A 97 2.05 -31.38 16.57
CA ALA A 97 0.70 -31.32 16.00
C ALA A 97 -0.43 -31.24 17.07
N LYS A 98 -0.11 -31.60 18.33
CA LYS A 98 -1.02 -31.52 19.47
C LYS A 98 -0.99 -30.17 20.19
N ASP A 99 -0.07 -29.28 19.83
CA ASP A 99 0.11 -27.97 20.46
C ASP A 99 -0.82 -26.92 19.82
N THR A 100 -2.12 -27.15 19.96
CA THR A 100 -3.18 -26.28 19.41
C THR A 100 -3.23 -24.91 20.07
N ASN A 101 -2.69 -24.80 21.29
CA ASN A 101 -2.68 -23.56 22.07
C ASN A 101 -1.44 -22.69 21.78
N ASN A 102 -0.51 -23.16 20.95
CA ASN A 102 0.66 -22.38 20.58
C ASN A 102 0.24 -21.18 19.71
N PRO A 103 0.53 -19.93 20.12
CA PRO A 103 0.14 -18.74 19.38
C PRO A 103 0.79 -18.68 17.99
N ILE A 104 1.86 -19.43 17.73
CA ILE A 104 2.47 -19.49 16.40
C ILE A 104 1.55 -20.17 15.37
N GLN A 105 0.57 -20.98 15.80
CA GLN A 105 -0.47 -21.50 14.90
C GLN A 105 -1.22 -20.36 14.21
N SER A 106 -1.45 -19.25 14.91
CA SER A 106 -2.09 -18.05 14.35
C SER A 106 -1.27 -17.44 13.21
N LEU A 107 0.07 -17.53 13.27
CA LEU A 107 0.95 -17.05 12.20
C LEU A 107 0.78 -17.90 10.92
N PHE A 108 0.75 -19.22 11.04
CA PHE A 108 0.60 -20.09 9.87
C PHE A 108 -0.79 -20.00 9.25
N ARG A 109 -1.82 -19.95 10.10
CA ARG A 109 -3.19 -19.69 9.67
C ARG A 109 -3.29 -18.35 8.92
N TRP A 110 -2.56 -17.33 9.37
CA TRP A 110 -2.50 -16.06 8.67
C TRP A 110 -1.82 -16.18 7.30
N PHE A 111 -0.75 -16.96 7.16
CA PHE A 111 -0.17 -17.23 5.84
C PHE A 111 -1.19 -17.87 4.91
N MET A 112 -1.89 -18.91 5.36
CA MET A 112 -2.89 -19.60 4.54
C MET A 112 -4.02 -18.65 4.11
N LEU A 113 -4.51 -17.83 5.03
CA LEU A 113 -5.59 -16.89 4.74
C LEU A 113 -5.14 -15.76 3.80
N ILE A 114 -4.06 -15.06 4.11
CA ILE A 114 -3.68 -13.82 3.42
C ILE A 114 -2.88 -14.09 2.15
N LEU A 115 -1.96 -15.04 2.19
CA LEU A 115 -1.03 -15.31 1.09
C LEU A 115 -1.56 -16.42 0.18
N TYR A 116 -2.15 -17.48 0.72
CA TYR A 116 -2.66 -18.57 -0.10
C TYR A 116 -4.13 -18.41 -0.48
N LYS A 117 -4.88 -17.54 0.23
CA LYS A 117 -6.33 -17.35 0.03
C LYS A 117 -7.12 -18.65 0.23
N GLU A 118 -6.70 -19.43 1.21
CA GLU A 118 -7.27 -20.72 1.56
C GLU A 118 -7.89 -20.70 2.96
N ASN A 119 -8.76 -21.69 3.25
CA ASN A 119 -9.34 -21.83 4.57
C ASN A 119 -8.27 -22.33 5.57
N PRO A 120 -7.86 -21.53 6.56
CA PRO A 120 -6.79 -21.88 7.48
C PRO A 120 -7.15 -23.03 8.43
N GLU A 121 -8.43 -23.34 8.63
CA GLU A 121 -8.87 -24.44 9.50
C GLU A 121 -8.61 -25.83 8.87
N LEU A 122 -8.31 -25.89 7.57
CA LEU A 122 -7.96 -27.14 6.88
C LEU A 122 -6.50 -27.56 7.09
N TYR A 123 -5.68 -26.71 7.72
CA TYR A 123 -4.24 -26.92 7.84
C TYR A 123 -3.83 -27.03 9.31
N ASN A 124 -3.22 -28.15 9.68
CA ASN A 124 -2.44 -28.23 10.91
C ASN A 124 -0.94 -27.99 10.60
N TRP A 125 -0.13 -27.88 11.66
CA TRP A 125 1.31 -27.62 11.52
C TRP A 125 2.03 -28.62 10.60
N THR A 126 1.64 -29.90 10.64
CA THR A 126 2.26 -30.96 9.87
C THR A 126 2.02 -30.74 8.37
N GLU A 127 0.78 -30.43 7.96
CA GLU A 127 0.52 -30.15 6.53
C GLU A 127 1.16 -28.84 6.11
N PHE A 128 1.08 -27.78 6.93
CA PHE A 128 1.74 -26.52 6.63
C PHE A 128 3.24 -26.71 6.42
N ARG A 129 3.92 -27.38 7.36
CA ARG A 129 5.35 -27.67 7.27
C ARG A 129 5.69 -28.40 5.97
N LYS A 130 4.97 -29.48 5.65
CA LYS A 130 5.24 -30.30 4.46
C LYS A 130 4.96 -29.55 3.15
N GLN A 131 3.81 -28.89 3.06
CA GLN A 131 3.33 -28.29 1.81
C GLN A 131 3.91 -26.91 1.54
N VAL A 132 4.28 -26.17 2.58
CA VAL A 132 4.73 -24.78 2.47
C VAL A 132 6.21 -24.62 2.77
N LEU A 133 6.74 -25.23 3.84
CA LEU A 133 8.15 -25.00 4.25
C LEU A 133 9.13 -25.99 3.60
N GLU A 134 8.79 -27.28 3.54
CA GLU A 134 9.66 -28.31 2.97
C GLU A 134 9.59 -28.32 1.43
N LYS A 135 8.40 -28.13 0.87
CA LYS A 135 8.22 -28.05 -0.59
C LYS A 135 9.02 -26.89 -1.18
N ASN A 136 9.85 -27.18 -2.17
CA ASN A 136 10.71 -26.20 -2.86
C ASN A 136 11.52 -25.33 -1.88
N ASN A 137 11.92 -25.89 -0.74
CA ASN A 137 12.63 -25.18 0.31
C ASN A 137 11.94 -23.87 0.76
N GLY A 138 10.62 -23.83 0.73
CA GLY A 138 9.85 -22.66 1.20
C GLY A 138 9.95 -21.45 0.28
N GLN A 139 10.45 -21.62 -0.95
CA GLN A 139 10.59 -20.53 -1.91
C GLN A 139 9.24 -19.92 -2.31
N ASP A 140 8.18 -20.72 -2.36
CA ASP A 140 6.83 -20.20 -2.64
C ASP A 140 6.36 -19.24 -1.54
N LEU A 141 6.55 -19.61 -0.27
CA LEU A 141 6.24 -18.73 0.86
C LEU A 141 7.06 -17.43 0.80
N ARG A 142 8.36 -17.52 0.51
CA ARG A 142 9.22 -16.34 0.35
C ARG A 142 8.69 -15.41 -0.75
N ASN A 143 8.35 -15.99 -1.91
CA ASN A 143 7.83 -15.25 -3.04
C ASN A 143 6.49 -14.57 -2.69
N ARG A 144 5.60 -15.25 -1.99
CA ARG A 144 4.32 -14.67 -1.57
C ARG A 144 4.50 -13.55 -0.55
N LEU A 145 5.38 -13.73 0.43
CA LEU A 145 5.71 -12.69 1.42
C LEU A 145 6.23 -11.40 0.75
N GLY A 146 7.08 -11.52 -0.26
CA GLY A 146 7.70 -10.37 -0.92
C GLY A 146 6.87 -9.78 -2.06
N TYR A 147 6.30 -10.62 -2.92
CA TYR A 147 5.91 -10.24 -4.27
C TYR A 147 4.40 -10.29 -4.54
N GLN A 148 3.65 -11.05 -3.74
CA GLN A 148 2.20 -11.11 -3.91
C GLN A 148 1.54 -9.77 -3.59
N SER A 149 0.56 -9.38 -4.41
CA SER A 149 -0.25 -8.20 -4.15
C SER A 149 -1.07 -8.37 -2.87
N VAL A 150 -0.97 -7.38 -1.95
CA VAL A 150 -1.72 -7.37 -0.68
C VAL A 150 -2.59 -6.12 -0.53
N ILE A 151 -2.75 -5.34 -1.60
CA ILE A 151 -3.62 -4.16 -1.62
C ILE A 151 -5.11 -4.51 -1.49
N HIS A 152 -5.50 -5.76 -1.82
CA HIS A 152 -6.88 -6.24 -1.77
C HIS A 152 -7.20 -7.04 -0.49
N ILE A 153 -6.61 -6.66 0.64
CA ILE A 153 -6.97 -7.22 1.94
C ILE A 153 -8.34 -6.67 2.37
N THR A 154 -9.27 -7.57 2.66
CA THR A 154 -10.60 -7.23 3.17
C THR A 154 -10.54 -6.67 4.59
N ALA A 155 -11.62 -6.01 5.07
CA ALA A 155 -11.66 -5.49 6.44
C ALA A 155 -11.45 -6.59 7.50
N ILE A 156 -12.08 -7.75 7.32
CA ILE A 156 -11.94 -8.91 8.23
C ILE A 156 -10.50 -9.43 8.24
N GLU A 157 -9.87 -9.54 7.07
CA GLU A 157 -8.46 -9.92 6.97
C GLU A 157 -7.53 -8.88 7.62
N GLY A 158 -7.87 -7.59 7.52
CA GLY A 158 -7.18 -6.50 8.21
C GLY A 158 -7.25 -6.63 9.73
N GLU A 159 -8.43 -6.94 10.28
CA GLU A 159 -8.62 -7.20 11.71
C GLU A 159 -7.83 -8.43 12.19
N LYS A 160 -7.86 -9.53 11.43
CA LYS A 160 -7.06 -10.73 11.73
C LYS A 160 -5.56 -10.44 11.69
N THR A 161 -5.12 -9.59 10.77
CA THR A 161 -3.72 -9.16 10.69
C THR A 161 -3.34 -8.30 11.90
N ARG A 162 -4.18 -7.34 12.31
CA ARG A 162 -3.98 -6.54 13.51
C ARG A 162 -3.92 -7.40 14.77
N TYR A 163 -4.82 -8.38 14.88
CA TYR A 163 -4.81 -9.33 15.99
C TYR A 163 -3.51 -10.14 16.03
N LEU A 164 -3.03 -10.64 14.89
CA LEU A 164 -1.75 -11.36 14.84
C LEU A 164 -0.57 -10.48 15.26
N LEU A 165 -0.54 -9.20 14.88
CA LEU A 165 0.48 -8.26 15.32
C LEU A 165 0.51 -8.08 16.85
N ASN A 166 -0.65 -8.14 17.52
CA ASN A 166 -0.71 -8.12 18.99
C ASN A 166 -0.10 -9.38 19.62
N LEU A 167 -0.06 -10.50 18.90
CA LEU A 167 0.59 -11.74 19.35
C LEU A 167 2.10 -11.77 19.08
N ARG A 168 2.66 -10.78 18.36
CA ARG A 168 4.07 -10.73 17.95
C ARG A 168 5.03 -11.05 19.10
N LYS A 169 4.92 -10.32 20.21
CA LYS A 169 5.79 -10.49 21.38
C LYS A 169 5.71 -11.92 21.92
N LYS A 170 4.49 -12.41 22.16
CA LYS A 170 4.25 -13.76 22.68
C LYS A 170 4.81 -14.85 21.76
N ILE A 171 4.62 -14.71 20.44
CA ILE A 171 5.11 -15.69 19.45
C ILE A 171 6.64 -15.71 19.41
N ILE A 172 7.27 -14.53 19.35
CA ILE A 172 8.74 -14.43 19.29
C ILE A 172 9.38 -14.96 20.57
N GLU A 173 8.84 -14.62 21.75
CA GLU A 173 9.40 -15.08 23.04
C GLU A 173 9.32 -16.60 23.20
N GLN A 174 8.17 -17.20 22.87
CA GLN A 174 7.97 -18.66 22.97
C GLN A 174 8.79 -19.45 21.94
N ASN A 175 9.22 -18.81 20.85
CA ASN A 175 9.99 -19.42 19.77
C ASN A 175 11.36 -18.74 19.60
N SER A 176 11.89 -18.20 20.69
CA SER A 176 13.14 -17.43 20.71
C SER A 176 14.39 -18.29 20.50
N LYS A 177 14.27 -19.61 20.56
CA LYS A 177 15.37 -20.55 20.34
C LYS A 177 15.02 -21.56 19.25
N PRO A 178 15.94 -21.81 18.30
CA PRO A 178 17.27 -21.20 18.18
C PRO A 178 17.21 -19.74 17.64
N GLU A 179 18.27 -18.96 17.80
CA GLU A 179 18.29 -17.51 17.48
C GLU A 179 17.94 -17.22 16.01
N GLU A 180 18.28 -18.12 15.10
CA GLU A 180 17.94 -17.98 13.67
C GLU A 180 16.43 -18.01 13.45
N VAL A 181 15.70 -18.82 14.21
CA VAL A 181 14.23 -18.83 14.18
C VAL A 181 13.69 -17.50 14.68
N GLN A 182 14.24 -16.99 15.78
CA GLN A 182 13.81 -15.70 16.33
C GLN A 182 14.01 -14.58 15.30
N TYR A 183 15.18 -14.55 14.63
CA TYR A 183 15.47 -13.59 13.59
C TYR A 183 14.47 -13.67 12.44
N VAL A 184 14.20 -14.87 11.92
CA VAL A 184 13.24 -15.06 10.83
C VAL A 184 11.83 -14.65 11.25
N LEU A 185 11.39 -15.01 12.47
CA LEU A 185 10.08 -14.59 12.99
C LEU A 185 9.97 -13.06 13.12
N VAL A 186 10.99 -12.39 13.65
CA VAL A 186 11.03 -10.92 13.73
C VAL A 186 10.82 -10.31 12.35
N LYS A 187 11.56 -10.78 11.33
CA LYS A 187 11.48 -10.27 9.96
C LYS A 187 10.15 -10.58 9.28
N ILE A 188 9.57 -11.75 9.54
CA ILE A 188 8.21 -12.08 9.11
C ILE A 188 7.19 -11.12 9.73
N PHE A 189 7.32 -10.79 11.02
CA PHE A 189 6.44 -9.81 11.65
C PHE A 189 6.63 -8.40 11.12
N ASP A 190 7.86 -8.00 10.76
CA ASP A 190 8.10 -6.74 10.04
C ASP A 190 7.36 -6.72 8.69
N ILE A 191 7.37 -7.84 7.95
CA ILE A 191 6.60 -8.00 6.71
C ILE A 191 5.08 -7.89 6.97
N ILE A 192 4.57 -8.55 8.01
CA ILE A 192 3.14 -8.51 8.36
C ILE A 192 2.71 -7.09 8.73
N GLU A 193 3.55 -6.36 9.46
CA GLU A 193 3.30 -4.95 9.80
C GLU A 193 3.24 -4.08 8.55
N ILE A 194 4.13 -4.32 7.58
CA ILE A 194 4.09 -3.64 6.29
C ILE A 194 2.82 -3.98 5.51
N VAL A 195 2.41 -5.25 5.48
CA VAL A 195 1.15 -5.70 4.85
C VAL A 195 -0.04 -4.97 5.47
N TYR A 196 -0.07 -4.85 6.80
CA TYR A 196 -1.11 -4.11 7.50
C TYR A 196 -1.09 -2.60 7.20
N LYS A 197 0.09 -1.98 7.12
CA LYS A 197 0.22 -0.58 6.68
C LYS A 197 -0.30 -0.37 5.26
N ILE A 198 0.02 -1.27 4.33
CA ILE A 198 -0.50 -1.22 2.96
C ILE A 198 -2.03 -1.29 2.95
N HIS A 199 -2.63 -2.15 3.78
CA HIS A 199 -4.09 -2.20 3.94
C HIS A 199 -4.67 -0.86 4.44
N GLU A 200 -4.07 -0.24 5.46
CA GLU A 200 -4.54 1.06 5.98
C GLU A 200 -4.41 2.17 4.93
N HIS A 201 -3.31 2.22 4.18
CA HIS A 201 -3.14 3.16 3.06
C HIS A 201 -4.19 2.94 1.96
N ALA A 202 -4.44 1.69 1.58
CA ALA A 202 -5.47 1.36 0.57
C ALA A 202 -6.87 1.75 1.05
N ARG A 203 -7.19 1.50 2.33
CA ARG A 203 -8.46 1.92 2.93
C ARG A 203 -8.63 3.44 2.90
N LYS A 204 -7.56 4.18 3.22
CA LYS A 204 -7.58 5.64 3.18
C LYS A 204 -7.74 6.18 1.76
N ILE A 205 -7.12 5.55 0.76
CA ILE A 205 -7.35 5.90 -0.65
C ILE A 205 -8.83 5.78 -1.00
N ASN A 206 -9.48 4.67 -0.63
CA ASN A 206 -10.91 4.48 -0.92
C ASN A 206 -11.77 5.59 -0.29
N GLN A 207 -11.48 5.96 0.97
CA GLN A 207 -12.17 7.07 1.64
C GLN A 207 -11.98 8.41 0.91
N LEU A 208 -10.74 8.72 0.51
CA LEU A 208 -10.43 9.94 -0.24
C LEU A 208 -11.09 9.96 -1.62
N VAL A 209 -11.18 8.82 -2.29
CA VAL A 209 -11.90 8.68 -3.56
C VAL A 209 -13.40 8.94 -3.37
N ASP A 210 -14.01 8.38 -2.32
CA ASP A 210 -15.42 8.62 -2.00
C ASP A 210 -15.68 10.11 -1.70
N ASP A 211 -14.77 10.77 -0.98
CA ASP A 211 -14.87 12.19 -0.67
C ASP A 211 -14.69 13.06 -1.91
N LEU A 212 -13.78 12.68 -2.82
CA LEU A 212 -13.63 13.34 -4.12
C LEU A 212 -14.91 13.24 -4.95
N LEU A 213 -15.52 12.06 -5.03
CA LEU A 213 -16.78 11.86 -5.76
C LEU A 213 -17.93 12.70 -5.19
N LYS A 214 -18.00 12.85 -3.86
CA LYS A 214 -18.98 13.74 -3.23
C LYS A 214 -18.74 15.20 -3.62
N GLN A 215 -17.49 15.67 -3.59
CA GLN A 215 -17.16 17.03 -4.01
C GLN A 215 -17.50 17.29 -5.48
N GLU A 216 -17.16 16.37 -6.38
CA GLU A 216 -17.49 16.48 -7.80
C GLU A 216 -19.02 16.54 -8.02
N ASN A 217 -19.80 15.79 -7.25
CA ASN A 217 -21.27 15.85 -7.31
C ASN A 217 -21.82 17.19 -6.81
N ILE A 218 -21.27 17.75 -5.75
CA ILE A 218 -21.66 19.07 -5.23
C ILE A 218 -21.35 20.15 -6.27
N ILE A 219 -20.17 20.11 -6.90
CA ILE A 219 -19.79 21.06 -7.95
C ILE A 219 -20.76 20.96 -9.15
N LYS A 220 -21.11 19.74 -9.58
CA LYS A 220 -22.12 19.55 -10.64
C LYS A 220 -23.48 20.14 -10.27
N GLN A 221 -23.90 20.01 -9.01
CA GLN A 221 -25.15 20.63 -8.54
C GLN A 221 -25.09 22.15 -8.64
N TYR A 222 -24.01 22.79 -8.18
CA TYR A 222 -23.83 24.23 -8.30
C TYR A 222 -23.78 24.72 -9.75
N ILE A 223 -23.13 23.98 -10.64
CA ILE A 223 -23.10 24.30 -12.08
C ILE A 223 -24.53 24.32 -12.64
N ASN A 224 -25.34 23.29 -12.35
CA ASN A 224 -26.72 23.23 -12.79
C ASN A 224 -27.58 24.38 -12.22
N GLU A 225 -27.33 24.80 -10.98
CA GLU A 225 -28.01 25.96 -10.37
C GLU A 225 -27.62 27.27 -11.06
N ILE A 226 -26.33 27.48 -11.34
CA ILE A 226 -25.84 28.64 -12.08
C ILE A 226 -26.45 28.69 -13.48
N GLU A 227 -26.55 27.56 -14.18
CA GLU A 227 -27.20 27.48 -15.49
C GLU A 227 -28.68 27.88 -15.43
N LYS A 228 -29.43 27.41 -14.43
CA LYS A 228 -30.83 27.84 -14.21
C LYS A 228 -30.94 29.33 -13.93
N VAL A 229 -30.06 29.87 -13.08
CA VAL A 229 -30.03 31.32 -12.79
C VAL A 229 -29.73 32.12 -14.07
N ASN A 230 -28.78 31.65 -14.87
CA ASN A 230 -28.45 32.29 -16.15
C ASN A 230 -29.61 32.26 -17.14
N GLN A 231 -30.35 31.15 -17.22
CA GLN A 231 -31.58 31.06 -18.03
C GLN A 231 -32.62 32.08 -17.56
N ASN A 232 -32.89 32.15 -16.25
CA ASN A 232 -33.82 33.13 -15.68
C ASN A 232 -33.39 34.58 -15.98
N ILE A 233 -32.09 34.88 -15.93
CA ILE A 233 -31.55 36.20 -16.29
C ILE A 233 -31.81 36.51 -17.77
N GLN A 234 -31.63 35.55 -18.68
CA GLN A 234 -31.87 35.76 -20.10
C GLN A 234 -33.36 35.97 -20.41
N GLU A 235 -34.24 35.22 -19.74
CA GLU A 235 -35.70 35.42 -19.85
C GLU A 235 -36.11 36.81 -19.35
N ALA A 236 -35.61 37.22 -18.18
CA ALA A 236 -35.87 38.55 -17.62
C ALA A 236 -35.38 39.67 -18.56
N LYS A 237 -34.17 39.55 -19.13
CA LYS A 237 -33.64 40.49 -20.14
C LYS A 237 -34.53 40.56 -21.38
N SER A 238 -35.01 39.43 -21.87
CA SER A 238 -35.92 39.35 -23.02
C SER A 238 -37.25 40.06 -22.72
N ASN A 239 -37.82 39.83 -21.55
CA ASN A 239 -39.07 40.47 -21.12
C ASN A 239 -38.92 41.98 -20.94
N LEU A 240 -37.83 42.46 -20.34
CA LEU A 240 -37.52 43.90 -20.25
C LEU A 240 -37.43 44.55 -21.64
N LYS A 241 -36.81 43.88 -22.61
CA LYS A 241 -36.71 44.37 -23.99
C LYS A 241 -38.09 44.47 -24.66
N LYS A 242 -39.00 43.53 -24.40
CA LYS A 242 -40.39 43.57 -24.90
C LYS A 242 -41.18 44.74 -24.31
N ILE A 243 -41.07 44.95 -22.99
CA ILE A 243 -41.73 46.06 -22.30
C ILE A 243 -41.20 47.40 -22.81
N GLY A 244 -39.89 47.54 -22.96
CA GLY A 244 -39.29 48.75 -23.53
C GLY A 244 -39.83 49.07 -24.92
N LYS A 245 -40.02 48.08 -25.80
CA LYS A 245 -40.65 48.31 -27.11
C LYS A 245 -42.10 48.79 -27.03
N GLN A 246 -42.87 48.28 -26.07
CA GLN A 246 -44.27 48.68 -25.88
C GLN A 246 -44.46 50.07 -25.28
N VAL A 247 -43.44 50.63 -24.61
CA VAL A 247 -43.50 51.96 -23.98
C VAL A 247 -43.05 53.08 -24.93
N PHE A 248 -42.30 52.75 -25.98
CA PHE A 248 -41.74 53.71 -26.94
C PHE A 248 -42.37 53.62 -28.35
N GLU A 249 -43.42 52.82 -28.54
CA GLU A 249 -44.35 52.84 -29.69
C GLU A 249 -45.65 53.54 -29.28
#